data_AF-A0A257LE59-F1
#
_entry.id   AF-A0A257LE59-F1
#
_cell.length_a   1.000
_cell.length_b   1.000
_cell.length_c   1.000
_cell.angle_alpha   90.00
_cell.angle_beta   90.00
_cell.angle_gamma   90.00
#
_symmetry.space_group_name_H-M   'P 1'
#
loop_
_entity.id
_entity.type
_entity.pdbx_description
1 polymer ?
#
loop_
_entity_poly.entity_id
_entity_poly.type
_entity_poly.pdbx_seq_one_letter_code
_entity_poly.pdbx_strand_id
1 'polypeptide(L)'
;VSRIDFIDLAAEIQAEPDPGDVILLPQHDGSQMRLRKLHAGYDPTNRLTAMNTVQALQAQGEVVTGLLYVDPEAGDLHTALNTSQRPLNSLRATDLCPGKGALDKLNASLR
;
A
#
# COMPACT_ATOMS: atom_id res chain seq x y z
N VAL A 1 -13.73 -32.63 -10.01
CA VAL A 1 -14.19 -32.61 -8.60
C VAL A 1 -13.34 -31.58 -7.88
N SER A 2 -13.88 -30.41 -7.52
CA SER A 2 -13.14 -29.43 -6.70
C SER A 2 -13.11 -29.93 -5.26
N ARG A 3 -11.93 -30.16 -4.72
CA ARG A 3 -11.73 -30.47 -3.30
C ARG A 3 -11.70 -29.15 -2.56
N ILE A 4 -12.39 -29.08 -1.42
CA ILE A 4 -12.25 -27.95 -0.50
C ILE A 4 -10.92 -28.15 0.22
N ASP A 5 -9.96 -27.27 -0.05
CA ASP A 5 -8.71 -27.22 0.72
C ASP A 5 -9.00 -26.49 2.03
N PHE A 6 -8.82 -27.19 3.16
CA PHE A 6 -8.95 -26.63 4.49
C PHE A 6 -7.54 -26.34 5.03
N ILE A 7 -7.30 -25.08 5.38
CA ILE A 7 -6.07 -24.65 6.05
C ILE A 7 -6.41 -24.51 7.53
N ASP A 8 -5.89 -25.42 8.36
CA ASP A 8 -5.98 -25.29 9.81
C ASP A 8 -5.03 -24.18 10.27
N LEU A 9 -5.58 -23.16 10.93
CA LEU A 9 -4.79 -22.02 11.36
C LEU A 9 -4.14 -22.33 12.71
N ALA A 10 -2.83 -22.11 12.79
CA ALA A 10 -2.13 -22.19 14.06
C ALA A 10 -2.54 -21.04 15.00
N ALA A 11 -2.33 -21.22 16.30
CA ALA A 11 -2.66 -20.21 17.30
C ALA A 11 -1.85 -18.92 17.09
N GLU A 12 -2.44 -17.76 17.37
CA GLU A 12 -1.73 -16.48 17.26
C GLU A 12 -0.54 -16.41 18.23
N ILE A 13 0.57 -15.86 17.76
CA ILE A 13 1.74 -15.56 18.60
C ILE A 13 1.88 -14.04 18.64
N GLN A 14 1.76 -13.44 19.83
CA GLN A 14 1.97 -12.01 20.04
C GLN A 14 3.38 -11.75 20.55
N ALA A 15 4.07 -10.79 19.91
CA ALA A 15 5.44 -10.45 20.25
C ALA A 15 5.70 -8.97 19.97
N GLU A 16 6.17 -8.25 21.00
CA GLU A 16 6.45 -6.81 20.91
C GLU A 16 7.89 -6.56 21.41
N PRO A 17 8.90 -6.66 20.53
CA PRO A 17 10.27 -6.28 20.91
C PRO A 17 10.37 -4.77 21.11
N ASP A 18 11.21 -4.37 22.06
CA ASP A 18 11.56 -2.97 22.26
C ASP A 18 12.33 -2.40 21.05
N PRO A 19 12.35 -1.07 20.87
CA PRO A 19 13.06 -0.45 19.74
C PRO A 19 14.55 -0.84 19.73
N GLY A 20 15.00 -1.47 18.65
CA GLY A 20 16.38 -1.94 18.51
C GLY A 20 16.66 -3.35 19.07
N ASP A 21 15.72 -3.93 19.81
CA ASP A 21 15.84 -5.29 20.33
C ASP A 21 15.55 -6.33 19.25
N VAL A 22 16.19 -7.48 19.42
CA VAL A 22 15.97 -8.69 18.62
C VAL A 22 15.46 -9.79 19.53
N ILE A 23 14.31 -10.35 19.21
CA ILE A 23 13.75 -11.51 19.91
C ILE A 23 13.74 -12.73 18.98
N LEU A 24 13.93 -13.92 19.57
CA LEU A 24 13.73 -15.20 18.90
C LEU A 24 12.30 -15.68 19.17
N LEU A 25 11.47 -15.67 18.14
CA LEU A 25 10.08 -16.09 18.21
C LEU A 25 9.93 -17.54 17.73
N PRO A 26 9.62 -18.50 18.61
CA PRO A 26 9.36 -19.88 18.20
C PRO A 26 8.12 -19.93 17.31
N GLN A 27 8.19 -20.71 16.23
CA GLN A 27 7.08 -20.93 15.29
C GLN A 27 6.45 -22.30 15.53
N HIS A 28 5.20 -22.46 15.08
CA HIS A 28 4.44 -23.72 15.26
C HIS A 28 5.02 -24.91 14.49
N ASP A 29 5.80 -24.66 13.45
CA ASP A 29 6.53 -25.68 12.68
C ASP A 29 7.86 -26.09 13.34
N GLY A 30 8.18 -25.55 14.52
CA GLY A 30 9.43 -25.78 15.24
C GLY A 30 10.59 -24.90 14.78
N SER A 31 10.40 -24.05 13.76
CA SER A 31 11.40 -23.07 13.34
C SER A 31 11.48 -21.88 14.33
N GLN A 32 12.49 -21.04 14.16
CA GLN A 32 12.65 -19.81 14.93
C GLN A 32 12.73 -18.62 14.00
N MET A 33 11.89 -17.61 14.25
CA MET A 33 11.93 -16.33 13.55
C MET A 33 12.68 -15.31 14.41
N ARG A 34 13.67 -14.61 13.84
CA ARG A 34 14.27 -13.45 14.51
C ARG A 34 13.44 -12.22 14.17
N LEU A 35 12.83 -11.59 15.18
CA LEU A 35 12.06 -10.37 14.99
C LEU A 35 12.83 -9.20 15.59
N ARG A 36 13.05 -8.15 14.78
CA ARG A 36 13.73 -6.92 15.17
C ARG A 36 12.85 -5.73 14.86
N LYS A 37 12.69 -4.80 15.80
CA LYS A 37 12.00 -3.52 15.52
C LYS A 37 12.96 -2.56 14.83
N LEU A 38 12.46 -1.80 13.85
CA LEU A 38 13.23 -0.72 13.23
C LEU A 38 13.74 0.26 14.31
N HIS A 39 14.93 0.81 14.08
CA HIS A 39 15.56 1.71 15.05
C HIS A 39 14.69 2.95 15.31
N ALA A 40 14.71 3.46 16.54
CA ALA A 40 13.82 4.55 16.98
C ALA A 40 13.95 5.88 16.22
N GLY A 41 15.00 6.06 15.43
CA GLY A 41 15.26 7.27 14.64
C GLY A 41 14.99 7.11 13.15
N TYR A 42 14.31 6.03 12.73
CA TYR A 42 14.03 5.80 11.33
C TYR A 42 13.06 6.86 10.81
N ASP A 43 13.51 7.64 9.83
CA ASP A 43 12.69 8.64 9.14
C ASP A 43 12.12 8.04 7.85
N PRO A 44 10.81 7.72 7.80
CA PRO A 44 10.18 7.12 6.64
C PRO A 44 9.95 8.12 5.49
N THR A 45 10.29 9.40 5.65
CA THR A 45 10.15 10.41 4.57
C THR A 45 11.38 10.45 3.65
N ASN A 46 12.48 9.82 4.05
CA ASN A 46 13.70 9.77 3.26
C ASN A 46 13.75 8.54 2.34
N ARG A 47 13.42 8.73 1.06
CA ARG A 47 13.42 7.68 0.05
C ARG A 47 14.76 6.93 -0.07
N LEU A 48 15.87 7.66 -0.01
CA LEU A 48 17.20 7.07 -0.16
C LEU A 48 17.55 6.18 1.03
N THR A 49 17.28 6.66 2.25
CA THR A 49 17.47 5.86 3.47
C THR A 49 16.61 4.60 3.42
N ALA A 50 15.34 4.70 3.03
CA ALA A 50 14.46 3.55 2.91
C ALA A 50 14.98 2.49 1.92
N MET A 51 15.40 2.91 0.72
CA MET A 51 15.98 2.01 -0.28
C MET A 51 17.26 1.33 0.21
N ASN A 52 18.15 2.10 0.84
CA ASN A 52 19.40 1.58 1.40
C ASN A 52 19.14 0.56 2.52
N THR A 53 18.19 0.85 3.43
CA THR A 53 17.80 -0.07 4.50
C THR A 53 17.29 -1.40 3.94
N VAL A 54 16.41 -1.36 2.94
CA VAL A 54 15.88 -2.57 2.30
C VAL A 54 17.00 -3.40 1.69
N GLN A 55 17.87 -2.79 0.89
CA GLN A 55 18.96 -3.51 0.24
C GLN A 55 19.99 -4.06 1.23
N ALA A 56 20.35 -3.28 2.25
CA ALA A 56 21.33 -3.68 3.26
C ALA A 56 20.84 -4.86 4.11
N LEU A 57 19.57 -4.86 4.50
CA LEU A 57 18.98 -5.96 5.28
C LEU A 57 18.71 -7.19 4.40
N GLN A 58 18.27 -7.00 3.15
CA GLN A 58 18.13 -8.09 2.20
C GLN A 58 19.46 -8.80 1.93
N ALA A 59 20.58 -8.05 1.83
CA ALA A 59 21.91 -8.64 1.69
C ALA A 59 22.34 -9.48 2.90
N GLN A 60 21.76 -9.24 4.07
CA GLN A 60 21.95 -10.01 5.31
C GLN A 60 20.95 -11.18 5.43
N GLY A 61 20.05 -11.36 4.46
CA GLY A 61 18.97 -12.36 4.53
C GLY A 61 17.83 -11.96 5.46
N GLU A 62 17.76 -10.69 5.89
CA GLU A 62 16.67 -10.16 6.69
C GLU A 62 15.57 -9.58 5.78
N VAL A 63 14.31 -9.78 6.16
CA VAL A 63 13.15 -9.22 5.45
C VAL A 63 12.63 -8.03 6.23
N VAL A 64 12.66 -6.85 5.61
CA VAL A 64 12.18 -5.62 6.24
C VAL A 64 10.67 -5.56 6.18
N THR A 65 10.02 -5.18 7.28
CA THR A 65 8.57 -5.12 7.41
C THR A 65 8.13 -3.80 8.04
N GLY A 66 6.85 -3.43 7.84
CA GLY A 66 6.25 -2.21 8.38
C GLY A 66 6.27 -1.02 7.41
N LEU A 67 6.26 0.20 7.96
CA LEU A 67 6.32 1.44 7.18
C LEU A 67 7.76 1.75 6.79
N LEU A 68 8.08 1.59 5.50
CA LEU A 68 9.43 1.82 4.98
C LEU A 68 9.58 3.21 4.35
N TYR A 69 8.58 3.65 3.59
CA TYR A 69 8.62 4.95 2.96
C TYR A 69 7.22 5.54 2.86
N VAL A 70 7.11 6.84 3.12
CA VAL A 70 5.93 7.64 2.85
C VAL A 70 6.36 8.98 2.26
N ASP A 71 5.73 9.35 1.16
CA ASP A 71 5.86 10.68 0.60
C ASP A 71 4.70 11.55 1.12
N PRO A 72 4.94 12.52 2.02
CA PRO A 72 3.87 13.34 2.58
C PRO A 72 3.28 14.32 1.57
N GLU A 73 3.97 14.59 0.45
CA GLU A 73 3.52 15.52 -0.59
C GLU A 73 2.86 14.80 -1.77
N ALA A 74 2.84 13.46 -1.78
CA ALA A 74 2.22 12.69 -2.84
C ALA A 74 0.71 12.98 -2.92
N GLY A 75 0.30 13.57 -4.04
CA GLY A 75 -1.10 13.85 -4.34
C GLY A 75 -1.88 12.59 -4.71
N ASP A 76 -3.18 12.62 -4.47
CA ASP A 76 -4.09 11.55 -4.86
C ASP A 76 -4.27 11.46 -6.39
N LEU A 77 -4.48 10.23 -6.89
CA LEU A 77 -4.61 9.97 -8.33
C LEU A 77 -5.81 10.70 -8.95
N HIS A 78 -6.93 10.84 -8.22
CA HIS A 78 -8.09 11.56 -8.75
C HIS A 78 -7.78 13.04 -8.99
N THR A 79 -6.97 13.62 -8.11
CA THR A 79 -6.49 15.01 -8.23
C THR A 79 -5.55 15.14 -9.43
N ALA A 80 -4.57 14.24 -9.56
CA ALA A 80 -3.63 14.26 -10.68
C ALA A 80 -4.32 14.10 -12.05
N LEU A 81 -5.36 13.27 -12.12
CA LEU A 81 -6.11 13.02 -13.35
C LEU A 81 -7.26 14.00 -13.60
N ASN A 82 -7.46 15.00 -12.73
CA ASN A 82 -8.58 15.94 -12.77
C ASN A 82 -9.94 15.25 -12.92
N THR A 83 -10.12 14.12 -12.22
CA THR A 83 -11.33 13.32 -12.32
C THR A 83 -12.46 13.88 -11.44
N SER A 84 -13.68 13.44 -11.72
CA SER A 84 -14.86 13.82 -10.95
C SER A 84 -14.72 13.48 -9.46
N GLN A 85 -15.11 14.43 -8.60
CA GLN A 85 -15.26 14.21 -7.15
C GLN A 85 -16.40 13.25 -6.81
N ARG A 86 -17.39 13.10 -7.72
CA ARG A 86 -18.45 12.10 -7.56
C ARG A 86 -17.94 10.71 -7.94
N PRO A 87 -18.25 9.66 -7.14
CA PRO A 87 -17.94 8.28 -7.49
C PRO A 87 -18.49 7.88 -8.86
N LEU A 88 -17.68 7.20 -9.67
CA LEU A 88 -18.06 6.83 -11.04
C LEU A 88 -19.33 5.98 -11.10
N ASN A 89 -19.55 5.10 -10.13
CA ASN A 89 -20.76 4.25 -10.04
C ASN A 89 -22.06 5.04 -9.76
N SER A 90 -21.95 6.29 -9.31
CA SER A 90 -23.09 7.18 -9.06
C SER A 90 -23.49 7.99 -10.29
N LEU A 91 -22.63 8.05 -11.31
CA LEU A 91 -22.87 8.80 -12.54
C LEU A 91 -23.87 8.05 -13.42
N ARG A 92 -24.87 8.77 -13.93
CA ARG A 92 -25.87 8.23 -14.85
C ARG A 92 -25.50 8.58 -16.28
N ALA A 93 -26.13 7.90 -17.24
CA ALA A 93 -25.94 8.18 -18.67
C ALA A 93 -26.15 9.66 -19.02
N THR A 94 -27.08 10.33 -18.34
CA THR A 94 -27.35 11.76 -18.50
C THR A 94 -26.24 12.67 -17.99
N ASP A 95 -25.43 12.22 -17.02
CA ASP A 95 -24.25 12.95 -16.53
C ASP A 95 -23.06 12.84 -17.49
N LEU A 96 -22.94 11.69 -18.17
CA LEU A 96 -21.79 11.36 -19.02
C LEU A 96 -21.99 11.76 -20.48
N CYS A 97 -23.23 11.75 -20.95
CA CYS A 97 -23.58 12.05 -22.33
C CYS A 97 -24.34 13.39 -22.39
N PRO A 98 -23.69 14.49 -22.80
CA PRO A 98 -24.34 15.80 -22.87
C PRO A 98 -25.39 15.90 -24.00
N GLY A 99 -25.46 14.88 -24.87
CA GLY A 99 -26.44 14.77 -25.96
C GLY A 99 -26.10 15.66 -27.16
N LYS A 100 -26.84 15.46 -28.26
CA LYS A 100 -26.57 16.14 -29.54
C LYS A 100 -26.62 17.67 -29.44
N GLY A 101 -27.63 18.21 -28.78
CA GLY A 101 -27.82 19.67 -28.70
C GLY A 101 -26.71 20.40 -27.95
N ALA A 102 -26.11 19.78 -26.93
CA ALA A 102 -24.97 20.38 -26.22
C ALA A 102 -23.68 20.30 -27.06
N LEU A 103 -23.47 19.19 -27.79
CA LEU A 103 -22.34 19.04 -28.71
C LEU A 103 -22.43 20.05 -29.86
N ASP A 104 -23.62 20.29 -30.42
CA ASP A 104 -23.83 21.26 -31.49
C ASP A 104 -23.46 22.69 -31.03
N LYS A 105 -23.84 23.07 -29.79
CA LYS A 105 -23.46 24.37 -29.20
C LYS A 105 -21.95 24.48 -28.98
N LEU A 106 -21.32 23.42 -28.47
CA LEU A 106 -19.87 23.39 -28.25
C LEU A 106 -19.10 23.56 -29.57
N ASN A 107 -19.49 22.80 -30.59
CA ASN A 107 -18.89 22.90 -31.94
C ASN A 107 -19.07 24.28 -32.57
N ALA A 108 -20.19 24.96 -32.33
CA ALA A 108 -20.40 26.33 -32.80
C ALA A 108 -19.50 27.34 -32.08
N SER A 109 -19.17 27.12 -30.80
CA SER A 109 -18.30 28.02 -30.01
C SER A 109 -16.81 27.89 -30.31
N LEU A 110 -16.39 26.77 -30.93
CA LEU A 110 -15.00 26.46 -31.27
C LEU A 110 -14.68 26.67 -32.77
N ARG A 111 -15.61 27.29 -33.51
CA ARG A 111 -15.48 27.69 -34.91
C ARG A 111 -15.32 29.19 -35.02
#